data_AF-A0A9E2Y2P4-F1
#
_entry.id   AF-A0A9E2Y2P4-F1
#
_cell.length_a   1.000
_cell.length_b   1.000
_cell.length_c   1.000
_cell.angle_alpha   90.00
_cell.angle_beta   90.00
_cell.angle_gamma   90.00
#
_symmetry.space_group_name_H-M   'P 1'
#
loop_
_entity.id
_entity.type
_entity.pdbx_description
1 polymer ?
#
loop_
_entity_poly.entity_id
_entity_poly.type
_entity_poly.pdbx_seq_one_letter_code
_entity_poly.pdbx_strand_id
1 'polypeptide(L)'
;LKGSGLGGKYSLEATPIVKDGIMYVVTGNDDVFALNAKNGEILWERWSGIDQKLTSVCCGWDNRGLAIGEGMVFLGQLDANVVALDIKTGKEVWKTAIEDWHDGYGITSAPLYYDGIVYSGITGGEFGVRGRLTALDAKTGKILWRFYTLPGPGEVGGDTWPAGNDQYSHGGAAIWNTPALDPQLGLVYFAVGNCGPDYDGAARAGDNLFCTSVVALNAKTGEHVWHFQEVHHDIWDYDAASPVILFDTTINGQPRKGIAQAGRTGWVYILDRTNGKPLVGVEERPVPQEPQQNTAKTQPYPVGDAVVPQCAQPIDGYEKAGCIFEAFWEEPVLIQPSGVGGTNWAPMSYNPETGSFYVPATIRTSAFVRFDTKYMKGQRYDGGTQAAPIGSEMSGTFTAIGGNTNKIVWQYKAPYRIGQGSGSATTAGGLVFHGEPDGNFIAFDAKTGEELWRFQTGYGADAGPMVYEVDGEEYVAIPTGGNQGMLSRNGDAVWAFSLKGQLGPQLGPPPPQKIAGPAGPLRDDVAEIKIGGNNMEYVYSPGRTKIKAGTTLTFTNAGDTPHTATSFESGKVGAWDTGALSPGESKKITFDKPGSYFYICTPHPWMYGQIVVE
;
A
#
# COMPACT_ATOMS: atom_id res chain seq x y z
N LEU A 1 18.71 -13.27 -1.28
CA LEU A 1 19.39 -12.13 -0.59
C LEU A 1 19.77 -12.53 0.84
N LYS A 2 20.49 -13.66 1.01
CA LYS A 2 21.02 -14.18 2.30
C LYS A 2 19.97 -14.33 3.42
N GLY A 3 18.69 -14.54 3.08
CA GLY A 3 17.59 -14.60 4.04
C GLY A 3 17.21 -13.25 4.63
N SER A 4 17.76 -12.14 4.11
CA SER A 4 17.33 -10.80 4.51
C SER A 4 15.89 -10.56 4.08
N GLY A 5 15.06 -10.04 5.00
CA GLY A 5 13.64 -9.85 4.75
C GLY A 5 12.87 -11.16 4.52
N LEU A 6 13.42 -12.32 4.88
CA LEU A 6 12.71 -13.60 4.81
C LEU A 6 11.96 -13.85 6.13
N GLY A 7 10.63 -13.85 6.08
CA GLY A 7 9.80 -14.13 7.26
C GLY A 7 8.42 -13.50 7.18
N GLY A 8 7.52 -13.97 8.02
CA GLY A 8 6.11 -13.57 8.00
C GLY A 8 5.81 -12.16 8.50
N LYS A 9 6.80 -11.33 8.82
CA LYS A 9 6.62 -9.89 9.05
C LYS A 9 7.02 -9.01 7.86
N TYR A 10 7.75 -9.55 6.89
CA TYR A 10 8.32 -8.79 5.77
C TYR A 10 7.48 -8.92 4.49
N SER A 11 7.62 -7.94 3.61
CA SER A 11 7.19 -7.95 2.21
C SER A 11 8.38 -7.56 1.31
N LEU A 12 8.49 -8.16 0.12
CA LEU A 12 9.48 -7.76 -0.88
C LEU A 12 8.82 -6.90 -1.96
N GLU A 13 8.83 -5.59 -1.74
CA GLU A 13 8.15 -4.60 -2.60
C GLU A 13 9.10 -3.84 -3.54
N ALA A 14 10.42 -4.04 -3.39
CA ALA A 14 11.41 -3.24 -4.08
C ALA A 14 11.34 -3.38 -5.61
N THR A 15 11.31 -2.25 -6.32
CA THR A 15 11.70 -2.21 -7.74
C THR A 15 13.22 -2.03 -7.81
N PRO A 16 13.99 -2.98 -8.37
CA PRO A 16 15.44 -2.85 -8.50
C PRO A 16 15.82 -1.68 -9.41
N ILE A 17 17.04 -1.17 -9.22
CA ILE A 17 17.66 -0.20 -10.15
C ILE A 17 18.94 -0.80 -10.70
N VAL A 18 19.13 -0.76 -12.02
CA VAL A 18 20.38 -1.14 -12.67
C VAL A 18 21.13 0.09 -13.13
N LYS A 19 22.43 0.16 -12.79
CA LYS A 19 23.36 1.16 -13.30
C LYS A 19 24.70 0.51 -13.60
N ASP A 20 25.21 0.74 -14.82
CA ASP A 20 26.53 0.28 -15.26
C ASP A 20 26.76 -1.23 -15.04
N GLY A 21 25.74 -2.06 -15.34
CA GLY A 21 25.80 -3.51 -15.18
C GLY A 21 25.63 -4.03 -13.75
N ILE A 22 25.35 -3.15 -12.78
CA ILE A 22 25.12 -3.49 -11.37
C ILE A 22 23.66 -3.22 -11.01
N MET A 23 22.99 -4.22 -10.46
CA MET A 23 21.63 -4.14 -9.92
C MET A 23 21.68 -3.88 -8.42
N TYR A 24 20.93 -2.89 -7.96
CA TYR A 24 20.77 -2.57 -6.54
C TYR A 24 19.34 -2.93 -6.11
N VAL A 25 19.22 -3.68 -5.03
CA VAL A 25 17.94 -4.12 -4.46
C VAL A 25 17.97 -3.96 -2.95
N VAL A 26 16.83 -3.62 -2.37
CA VAL A 26 16.61 -3.49 -0.93
C VAL A 26 15.53 -4.48 -0.49
N THR A 27 15.67 -5.03 0.71
CA THR A 27 14.69 -5.97 1.28
C THR A 27 13.74 -5.27 2.24
N GLY A 28 12.68 -5.95 2.67
CA GLY A 28 11.81 -5.46 3.75
C GLY A 28 12.51 -5.27 5.10
N ASN A 29 13.78 -5.67 5.26
CA ASN A 29 14.58 -5.37 6.46
C ASN A 29 15.54 -4.17 6.25
N ASP A 30 15.36 -3.39 5.17
CA ASP A 30 16.23 -2.28 4.73
C ASP A 30 17.70 -2.67 4.46
N ASP A 31 17.96 -3.96 4.23
CA ASP A 31 19.29 -4.41 3.83
C ASP A 31 19.43 -4.21 2.32
N VAL A 32 20.58 -3.69 1.90
CA VAL A 32 20.86 -3.33 0.50
C VAL A 32 21.89 -4.27 -0.09
N PHE A 33 21.61 -4.77 -1.28
CA PHE A 33 22.49 -5.66 -2.03
C PHE A 33 22.81 -5.04 -3.40
N ALA A 34 24.09 -5.03 -3.75
CA ALA A 34 24.52 -4.81 -5.12
C ALA A 34 24.86 -6.15 -5.76
N LEU A 35 24.24 -6.43 -6.90
CA LEU A 35 24.35 -7.66 -7.65
C LEU A 35 24.96 -7.33 -9.02
N ASN A 36 25.81 -8.21 -9.54
CA ASN A 36 26.11 -8.20 -10.96
C ASN A 36 24.80 -8.52 -11.72
N ALA A 37 24.34 -7.59 -12.55
CA ALA A 37 23.02 -7.66 -13.17
C ALA A 37 22.92 -8.76 -14.25
N LYS A 38 24.03 -9.37 -14.66
CA LYS A 38 24.07 -10.44 -15.67
C LYS A 38 24.00 -11.83 -15.07
N ASN A 39 24.67 -12.05 -13.93
CA ASN A 39 24.84 -13.39 -13.35
C ASN A 39 24.33 -13.51 -11.89
N GLY A 40 23.90 -12.41 -11.27
CA GLY A 40 23.37 -12.40 -9.91
C GLY A 40 24.42 -12.50 -8.80
N GLU A 41 25.72 -12.43 -9.10
CA GLU A 41 26.79 -12.42 -8.09
C GLU A 41 26.64 -11.21 -7.15
N ILE A 42 26.63 -11.44 -5.85
CA ILE A 42 26.61 -10.36 -4.85
C ILE A 42 27.99 -9.69 -4.84
N LEU A 43 28.05 -8.42 -5.24
CA LEU A 43 29.25 -7.60 -5.27
C LEU A 43 29.54 -6.98 -3.89
N TRP A 44 28.49 -6.48 -3.24
CA TRP A 44 28.53 -6.03 -1.84
C TRP A 44 27.13 -6.10 -1.21
N GLU A 45 27.09 -6.12 0.12
CA GLU A 45 25.87 -6.09 0.92
C GLU A 45 26.03 -5.10 2.09
N ARG A 46 24.94 -4.43 2.47
CA ARG A 46 24.84 -3.54 3.62
C ARG A 46 23.67 -3.98 4.48
N TRP A 47 23.98 -4.37 5.72
CA TRP A 47 22.97 -4.72 6.72
C TRP A 47 22.50 -3.47 7.47
N SER A 48 21.20 -3.36 7.71
CA SER A 48 20.53 -2.13 8.09
C SER A 48 20.74 -1.70 9.52
N GLY A 49 20.84 -2.68 10.41
CA GLY A 49 20.96 -2.48 11.86
C GLY A 49 19.74 -1.81 12.50
N ILE A 50 18.59 -1.76 11.82
CA ILE A 50 17.35 -1.22 12.39
C ILE A 50 16.89 -2.05 13.59
N ASP A 51 16.31 -1.38 14.59
CA ASP A 51 15.82 -2.06 15.79
C ASP A 51 14.71 -3.05 15.42
N GLN A 52 14.94 -4.32 15.74
CA GLN A 52 14.01 -5.40 15.44
C GLN A 52 12.70 -5.34 16.24
N LYS A 53 12.60 -4.42 17.22
CA LYS A 53 11.41 -4.11 18.00
C LYS A 53 10.57 -2.98 17.40
N LEU A 54 10.89 -2.48 16.20
CA LEU A 54 10.14 -1.41 15.56
C LEU A 54 8.69 -1.85 15.27
N THR A 55 7.73 -1.05 15.73
CA THR A 55 6.28 -1.34 15.64
C THR A 55 5.46 -0.30 14.87
N SER A 56 6.09 0.75 14.34
CA SER A 56 5.42 1.91 13.72
C SER A 56 5.03 1.71 12.24
N VAL A 57 5.09 0.49 11.73
CA VAL A 57 4.80 0.18 10.32
C VAL A 57 3.49 -0.59 10.27
N CYS A 58 2.47 0.01 9.64
CA CYS A 58 1.09 -0.50 9.64
C CYS A 58 0.93 -1.87 8.96
N CYS A 59 1.73 -2.13 7.93
CA CYS A 59 1.29 -2.98 6.82
C CYS A 59 2.32 -4.06 6.45
N GLY A 60 3.20 -4.39 7.39
CA GLY A 60 4.36 -5.28 7.17
C GLY A 60 5.64 -4.49 6.93
N TRP A 61 6.77 -5.08 7.28
CA TRP A 61 8.09 -4.49 7.04
C TRP A 61 8.44 -4.60 5.56
N ASP A 62 8.45 -3.46 4.87
CA ASP A 62 8.64 -3.37 3.43
C ASP A 62 9.64 -2.26 3.06
N ASN A 63 10.13 -2.28 1.82
CA ASN A 63 10.84 -1.16 1.24
C ASN A 63 10.67 -1.19 -0.29
N ARG A 64 10.23 -0.08 -0.88
CA ARG A 64 9.83 0.00 -2.30
C ARG A 64 10.98 0.26 -3.27
N GLY A 65 12.18 0.57 -2.77
CA GLY A 65 13.35 0.70 -3.62
C GLY A 65 14.34 1.76 -3.19
N LEU A 66 15.20 2.13 -4.13
CA LEU A 66 16.36 2.98 -3.91
C LEU A 66 16.33 4.18 -4.85
N ALA A 67 17.19 5.17 -4.62
CA ALA A 67 17.55 6.17 -5.62
C ALA A 67 19.06 6.17 -5.85
N ILE A 68 19.50 6.65 -7.01
CA ILE A 68 20.94 6.75 -7.34
C ILE A 68 21.27 8.14 -7.85
N GLY A 69 22.32 8.74 -7.31
CA GLY A 69 22.79 10.08 -7.68
C GLY A 69 24.16 10.38 -7.10
N GLU A 70 24.98 11.16 -7.80
CA GLU A 70 26.30 11.63 -7.33
C GLU A 70 27.26 10.55 -6.79
N GLY A 71 27.20 9.33 -7.33
CA GLY A 71 28.03 8.21 -6.86
C GLY A 71 27.53 7.57 -5.56
N MET A 72 26.28 7.82 -5.18
CA MET A 72 25.64 7.27 -4.00
C MET A 72 24.35 6.52 -4.36
N VAL A 73 23.98 5.61 -3.46
CA VAL A 73 22.68 4.95 -3.38
C VAL A 73 21.95 5.53 -2.17
N PHE A 74 20.71 5.98 -2.35
CA PHE A 74 19.88 6.53 -1.28
C PHE A 74 18.72 5.58 -0.95
N LEU A 75 18.42 5.43 0.33
CA LEU A 75 17.26 4.71 0.82
C LEU A 75 16.60 5.47 1.97
N GLY A 76 15.26 5.37 2.06
CA GLY A 76 14.55 5.60 3.29
C GLY A 76 14.49 4.30 4.09
N GLN A 77 14.74 4.38 5.39
CA GLN A 77 14.67 3.25 6.31
C GLN A 77 13.38 3.31 7.14
N LEU A 78 12.88 2.14 7.54
CA LEU A 78 11.71 1.97 8.41
C LEU A 78 11.85 2.74 9.73
N ASP A 79 13.07 2.94 10.23
CA ASP A 79 13.38 3.71 11.45
C ASP A 79 13.32 5.25 11.26
N ALA A 80 12.71 5.72 10.18
CA ALA A 80 12.52 7.13 9.82
C ALA A 80 13.80 7.92 9.49
N ASN A 81 14.84 7.21 9.00
CA ASN A 81 16.07 7.81 8.51
C ASN A 81 16.18 7.75 6.98
N VAL A 82 16.74 8.79 6.38
CA VAL A 82 17.28 8.73 5.01
C VAL A 82 18.78 8.44 5.10
N VAL A 83 19.27 7.51 4.28
CA VAL A 83 20.65 7.06 4.29
C VAL A 83 21.24 7.18 2.89
N ALA A 84 22.50 7.62 2.81
CA ALA A 84 23.31 7.54 1.60
C ALA A 84 24.44 6.53 1.79
N LEU A 85 24.60 5.65 0.80
CA LEU A 85 25.67 4.67 0.72
C LEU A 85 26.56 5.00 -0.48
N ASP A 86 27.88 4.83 -0.34
CA ASP A 86 28.79 4.87 -1.47
C ASP A 86 28.44 3.74 -2.45
N ILE A 87 28.20 4.09 -3.72
CA ILE A 87 27.66 3.13 -4.70
C ILE A 87 28.60 1.94 -4.97
N LYS A 88 29.91 2.13 -4.79
CA LYS A 88 30.92 1.11 -5.08
C LYS A 88 31.14 0.14 -3.95
N THR A 89 30.97 0.59 -2.71
CA THR A 89 31.38 -0.14 -1.51
C THR A 89 30.23 -0.47 -0.56
N GLY A 90 29.06 0.15 -0.73
CA GLY A 90 27.93 0.02 0.18
C GLY A 90 28.15 0.67 1.56
N LYS A 91 29.26 1.38 1.77
CA LYS A 91 29.57 2.06 3.04
C LYS A 91 28.70 3.30 3.21
N GLU A 92 28.19 3.51 4.41
CA GLU A 92 27.44 4.72 4.76
C GLU A 92 28.31 5.97 4.58
N VAL A 93 27.78 6.94 3.83
CA VAL A 93 28.34 8.28 3.66
C VAL A 93 27.72 9.22 4.68
N TRP A 94 26.39 9.17 4.81
CA TRP A 94 25.63 9.89 5.83
C TRP A 94 24.31 9.17 6.14
N LYS A 95 23.78 9.41 7.33
CA LYS A 95 22.45 9.00 7.81
C LYS A 95 21.79 10.18 8.50
N THR A 96 20.58 10.53 8.07
CA THR A 96 19.81 11.66 8.60
C THR A 96 18.45 11.18 9.08
N ALA A 97 18.20 11.29 10.38
CA ALA A 97 16.86 11.11 10.93
C ALA A 97 15.97 12.26 10.46
N ILE A 98 14.95 11.95 9.66
CA ILE A 98 13.95 12.96 9.32
C ILE A 98 12.82 12.97 10.34
N GLU A 99 12.53 11.85 11.01
CA GLU A 99 11.60 11.72 12.13
C GLU A 99 12.03 10.60 13.10
N ASP A 100 11.19 10.26 14.09
CA ASP A 100 11.41 9.20 15.07
C ASP A 100 10.33 8.12 14.97
N TRP A 101 10.74 6.87 14.82
CA TRP A 101 9.80 5.74 14.71
C TRP A 101 9.01 5.48 15.99
N HIS A 102 9.53 5.85 17.17
CA HIS A 102 8.79 5.73 18.43
C HIS A 102 7.52 6.60 18.45
N ASP A 103 7.48 7.63 17.59
CA ASP A 103 6.36 8.55 17.47
C ASP A 103 5.33 8.11 16.41
N GLY A 104 5.50 6.93 15.81
CA GLY A 104 4.60 6.38 14.79
C GLY A 104 5.05 6.62 13.35
N TYR A 105 6.23 7.24 13.14
CA TYR A 105 6.78 7.48 11.82
C TYR A 105 7.53 6.25 11.28
N GLY A 106 7.69 6.23 9.96
CA GLY A 106 8.59 5.32 9.26
C GLY A 106 8.79 5.77 7.82
N ILE A 107 9.58 5.03 7.04
CA ILE A 107 9.72 5.26 5.59
C ILE A 107 9.73 3.92 4.87
N THR A 108 8.79 3.76 3.95
CA THR A 108 8.64 2.57 3.10
C THR A 108 8.89 2.88 1.62
N SER A 109 8.70 4.14 1.20
CA SER A 109 8.91 4.61 -0.17
C SER A 109 10.38 4.60 -0.59
N ALA A 110 10.66 4.34 -1.87
CA ALA A 110 11.93 4.73 -2.45
C ALA A 110 12.06 6.27 -2.47
N PRO A 111 13.23 6.84 -2.13
CA PRO A 111 13.47 8.26 -2.35
C PRO A 111 13.47 8.62 -3.85
N LEU A 112 13.38 9.91 -4.17
CA LEU A 112 13.69 10.44 -5.50
C LEU A 112 14.97 11.28 -5.43
N TYR A 113 15.91 11.08 -6.34
CA TYR A 113 17.08 11.96 -6.50
C TYR A 113 16.94 12.81 -7.76
N TYR A 114 17.22 14.12 -7.65
CA TYR A 114 17.36 15.02 -8.79
C TYR A 114 18.24 16.24 -8.45
N ASP A 115 19.24 16.51 -9.30
CA ASP A 115 20.08 17.72 -9.26
C ASP A 115 20.61 18.09 -7.87
N GLY A 116 21.23 17.13 -7.18
CA GLY A 116 21.79 17.33 -5.84
C GLY A 116 20.77 17.35 -4.70
N ILE A 117 19.50 17.04 -4.96
CA ILE A 117 18.42 16.97 -3.96
C ILE A 117 17.87 15.54 -3.89
N VAL A 118 17.66 15.05 -2.67
CA VAL A 118 16.94 13.80 -2.37
C VAL A 118 15.61 14.15 -1.73
N TYR A 119 14.51 13.65 -2.28
CA TYR A 119 13.16 13.82 -1.75
C TYR A 119 12.71 12.53 -1.08
N SER A 120 12.19 12.64 0.14
CA SER A 120 11.66 11.52 0.90
C SER A 120 10.41 11.95 1.66
N GLY A 121 9.37 11.12 1.57
CA GLY A 121 8.17 11.24 2.38
C GLY A 121 8.31 10.47 3.69
N ILE A 122 7.17 10.18 4.32
CA ILE A 122 7.05 9.40 5.56
C ILE A 122 5.79 8.53 5.47
N THR A 123 5.74 7.48 6.28
CA THR A 123 4.53 6.69 6.57
C THR A 123 4.00 6.99 7.99
N GLY A 124 2.86 6.41 8.34
CA GLY A 124 2.25 6.44 9.68
C GLY A 124 0.86 7.05 9.74
N GLY A 125 0.08 7.05 8.64
CA GLY A 125 -1.29 7.56 8.61
C GLY A 125 -2.14 6.98 9.75
N GLU A 126 -2.05 5.66 9.92
CA GLU A 126 -2.74 4.88 10.96
C GLU A 126 -2.24 5.17 12.38
N PHE A 127 -1.16 5.93 12.56
CA PHE A 127 -0.55 6.27 13.86
C PHE A 127 -0.74 7.75 14.25
N GLY A 128 -1.51 8.50 13.45
CA GLY A 128 -1.74 9.92 13.70
C GLY A 128 -0.47 10.75 13.59
N VAL A 129 0.29 10.54 12.51
CA VAL A 129 1.48 11.34 12.19
C VAL A 129 1.12 12.68 11.55
N ARG A 130 2.08 13.61 11.48
CA ARG A 130 1.98 14.82 10.66
C ARG A 130 2.70 14.61 9.32
N GLY A 131 1.94 14.36 8.27
CA GLY A 131 2.42 14.19 6.90
C GLY A 131 3.30 15.33 6.38
N ARG A 132 4.37 14.98 5.65
CA ARG A 132 5.27 15.95 4.97
C ARG A 132 6.17 15.31 3.92
N LEU A 133 6.58 16.12 2.95
CA LEU A 133 7.71 15.84 2.06
C LEU A 133 8.96 16.57 2.59
N THR A 134 10.09 15.87 2.66
CA THR A 134 11.39 16.44 3.04
C THR A 134 12.34 16.40 1.87
N ALA A 135 12.97 17.54 1.55
CA ALA A 135 14.07 17.63 0.61
C ALA A 135 15.41 17.74 1.36
N LEU A 136 16.39 16.94 0.97
CA LEU A 136 17.71 16.87 1.57
C LEU A 136 18.79 17.14 0.52
N ASP A 137 19.87 17.80 0.92
CA ASP A 137 21.09 17.90 0.12
C ASP A 137 21.71 16.51 -0.04
N ALA A 138 21.92 16.08 -1.28
CA ALA A 138 22.35 14.73 -1.61
C ALA A 138 23.73 14.38 -1.05
N LYS A 139 24.63 15.37 -0.89
CA LYS A 139 26.01 15.14 -0.43
C LYS A 139 26.12 15.05 1.07
N THR A 140 25.31 15.83 1.78
CA THR A 140 25.46 16.06 3.22
C THR A 140 24.32 15.48 4.04
N GLY A 141 23.18 15.17 3.43
CA GLY A 141 21.97 14.79 4.13
C GLY A 141 21.27 15.96 4.84
N LYS A 142 21.75 17.20 4.67
CA LYS A 142 21.14 18.36 5.33
C LYS A 142 19.75 18.62 4.75
N ILE A 143 18.75 18.77 5.62
CA ILE A 143 17.41 19.20 5.21
C ILE A 143 17.47 20.61 4.59
N LEU A 144 16.98 20.71 3.36
CA LEU A 144 16.87 21.94 2.59
C LEU A 144 15.54 22.65 2.84
N TRP A 145 14.45 21.89 2.75
CA TRP A 145 13.09 22.38 2.99
C TRP A 145 12.15 21.24 3.37
N ARG A 146 10.99 21.61 3.93
CA ARG A 146 9.86 20.70 4.23
C ARG A 146 8.56 21.33 3.77
N PHE A 147 7.68 20.51 3.22
CA PHE A 147 6.29 20.86 2.96
C PHE A 147 5.38 19.93 3.75
N TYR A 148 4.54 20.48 4.62
CA TYR A 148 3.57 19.70 5.39
C TYR A 148 2.31 19.46 4.58
N THR A 149 1.96 18.20 4.34
CA THR A 149 0.69 17.80 3.72
C THR A 149 -0.48 17.87 4.68
N LEU A 150 -0.17 17.97 5.97
CA LEU A 150 -1.11 18.32 7.03
C LEU A 150 -0.88 19.80 7.46
N PRO A 151 -1.53 20.76 6.78
CA PRO A 151 -1.31 22.19 6.98
C PRO A 151 -1.92 22.67 8.29
N GLY A 152 -1.15 23.45 9.05
CA GLY A 152 -1.61 24.15 10.23
C GLY A 152 -2.27 25.50 9.90
N PRO A 153 -2.76 26.22 10.92
CA PRO A 153 -3.40 27.52 10.74
C PRO A 153 -2.50 28.52 10.00
N GLY A 154 -3.00 29.09 8.90
CA GLY A 154 -2.28 30.06 8.06
C GLY A 154 -1.38 29.45 6.98
N GLU A 155 -1.22 28.13 6.95
CA GLU A 155 -0.60 27.41 5.84
C GLU A 155 -1.64 27.16 4.72
N VAL A 156 -1.20 26.99 3.48
CA VAL A 156 -2.10 26.71 2.35
C VAL A 156 -2.89 25.43 2.64
N GLY A 157 -4.23 25.49 2.54
CA GLY A 157 -5.13 24.37 2.86
C GLY A 157 -5.52 24.25 4.34
N GLY A 158 -4.85 24.97 5.24
CA GLY A 158 -5.12 24.92 6.69
C GLY A 158 -6.49 25.49 7.08
N ASP A 159 -7.12 26.27 6.21
CA ASP A 159 -8.48 26.79 6.36
C ASP A 159 -9.57 25.72 6.14
N THR A 160 -9.20 24.55 5.60
CA THR A 160 -10.10 23.39 5.44
C THR A 160 -10.12 22.46 6.67
N TRP A 161 -9.41 22.83 7.74
CA TRP A 161 -9.39 22.12 9.01
C TRP A 161 -10.13 22.91 10.10
N PRO A 162 -10.68 22.24 11.13
CA PRO A 162 -11.36 22.94 12.21
C PRO A 162 -10.43 23.89 12.96
N ALA A 163 -10.87 25.14 13.15
CA ALA A 163 -10.15 26.07 13.99
C ALA A 163 -10.24 25.67 15.47
N GLY A 164 -9.13 25.79 16.20
CA GLY A 164 -9.12 25.63 17.66
C GLY A 164 -8.96 24.19 18.17
N ASN A 165 -8.66 23.22 17.30
CA ASN A 165 -8.17 21.89 17.71
C ASN A 165 -6.74 21.65 17.18
N ASP A 166 -6.17 20.50 17.53
CA ASP A 166 -4.80 20.09 17.19
C ASP A 166 -4.74 18.98 16.12
N GLN A 167 -5.85 18.68 15.45
CA GLN A 167 -5.93 17.62 14.43
C GLN A 167 -4.93 17.82 13.27
N TYR A 168 -4.61 19.08 12.93
CA TYR A 168 -3.57 19.41 11.95
C TYR A 168 -2.14 18.95 12.34
N SER A 169 -1.96 18.44 13.56
CA SER A 169 -0.68 17.93 14.05
C SER A 169 -0.60 16.40 14.14
N HIS A 170 -1.71 15.68 13.96
CA HIS A 170 -1.80 14.22 14.09
C HIS A 170 -2.90 13.57 13.21
N GLY A 171 -3.33 14.26 12.15
CA GLY A 171 -4.36 13.82 11.20
C GLY A 171 -3.84 13.05 9.99
N GLY A 172 -2.65 12.45 10.02
CA GLY A 172 -2.14 11.59 8.94
C GLY A 172 -1.57 12.36 7.74
N ALA A 173 -2.16 12.15 6.56
CA ALA A 173 -1.74 12.71 5.27
C ALA A 173 -0.29 12.34 4.87
N ALA A 174 0.13 11.11 5.15
CA ALA A 174 1.48 10.63 4.91
C ALA A 174 1.83 10.56 3.41
N ILE A 175 3.13 10.55 3.06
CA ILE A 175 3.62 10.42 1.68
C ILE A 175 4.48 9.17 1.61
N TRP A 176 3.84 8.05 1.33
CA TRP A 176 4.44 6.73 1.47
C TRP A 176 4.80 6.09 0.12
N ASN A 177 4.79 6.87 -0.97
CA ASN A 177 5.26 6.48 -2.30
C ASN A 177 6.29 7.46 -2.87
N THR A 178 7.02 6.99 -3.88
CA THR A 178 8.06 7.76 -4.57
C THR A 178 7.45 8.95 -5.33
N PRO A 179 7.96 10.19 -5.13
CA PRO A 179 7.57 11.34 -5.93
C PRO A 179 8.02 11.21 -7.40
N ALA A 180 7.37 11.96 -8.30
CA ALA A 180 7.84 12.19 -9.66
C ALA A 180 8.31 13.65 -9.82
N LEU A 181 9.12 13.94 -10.83
CA LEU A 181 9.62 15.29 -11.10
C LEU A 181 9.64 15.59 -12.60
N ASP A 182 9.21 16.80 -12.97
CA ASP A 182 9.36 17.34 -14.33
C ASP A 182 10.50 18.39 -14.32
N PRO A 183 11.69 18.06 -14.87
CA PRO A 183 12.83 18.98 -14.93
C PRO A 183 12.54 20.28 -15.68
N GLN A 184 11.67 20.23 -16.70
CA GLN A 184 11.38 21.40 -17.53
C GLN A 184 10.48 22.39 -16.80
N LEU A 185 9.54 21.89 -16.01
CA LEU A 185 8.64 22.71 -15.19
C LEU A 185 9.27 23.08 -13.85
N GLY A 186 10.31 22.35 -13.42
CA GLY A 186 10.92 22.53 -12.09
C GLY A 186 9.98 22.13 -10.96
N LEU A 187 9.09 21.16 -11.21
CA LEU A 187 8.04 20.74 -10.28
C LEU A 187 8.25 19.30 -9.83
N VAL A 188 8.04 19.07 -8.53
CA VAL A 188 7.94 17.74 -7.92
C VAL A 188 6.47 17.44 -7.60
N TYR A 189 6.05 16.21 -7.84
CA TYR A 189 4.67 15.75 -7.71
C TYR A 189 4.63 14.50 -6.84
N PHE A 190 3.63 14.39 -5.99
CA PHE A 190 3.44 13.21 -5.15
C PHE A 190 1.97 13.03 -4.80
N ALA A 191 1.66 11.80 -4.38
CA ALA A 191 0.34 11.41 -3.90
C ALA A 191 0.34 11.38 -2.37
N VAL A 192 -0.75 11.86 -1.77
CA VAL A 192 -0.92 12.02 -0.32
C VAL A 192 -1.92 11.00 0.20
N GLY A 193 -1.59 10.41 1.34
CA GLY A 193 -2.38 9.37 1.98
C GLY A 193 -3.65 9.86 2.68
N ASN A 194 -4.28 8.93 3.40
CA ASN A 194 -5.53 9.10 4.13
C ASN A 194 -5.44 10.13 5.27
N CYS A 195 -6.61 10.49 5.81
CA CYS A 195 -6.76 11.35 6.98
C CYS A 195 -6.99 10.51 8.24
N GLY A 196 -6.30 10.87 9.33
CA GLY A 196 -6.47 10.29 10.65
C GLY A 196 -7.49 11.06 11.51
N PRO A 197 -8.30 10.40 12.34
CA PRO A 197 -8.46 8.95 12.38
C PRO A 197 -9.21 8.45 11.14
N ASP A 198 -8.74 7.34 10.58
CA ASP A 198 -9.08 6.79 9.27
C ASP A 198 -10.58 6.65 9.00
N TYR A 199 -11.32 6.18 10.00
CA TYR A 199 -12.73 5.81 9.90
C TYR A 199 -13.67 6.68 10.77
N ASP A 200 -13.13 7.75 11.37
CA ASP A 200 -13.90 8.70 12.20
C ASP A 200 -13.59 10.16 11.83
N GLY A 201 -14.51 10.78 11.08
CA GLY A 201 -14.44 12.18 10.67
C GLY A 201 -14.93 13.19 11.72
N ALA A 202 -15.52 12.73 12.84
CA ALA A 202 -16.31 13.59 13.74
C ALA A 202 -15.50 14.76 14.34
N ALA A 203 -14.19 14.57 14.54
CA ALA A 203 -13.29 15.58 15.11
C ALA A 203 -12.61 16.49 14.07
N ARG A 204 -12.79 16.23 12.77
CA ARG A 204 -12.03 16.86 11.67
C ARG A 204 -12.94 17.38 10.56
N ALA A 205 -14.01 18.09 10.89
CA ALA A 205 -14.90 18.71 9.90
C ALA A 205 -14.14 19.55 8.85
N GLY A 206 -14.57 19.48 7.58
CA GLY A 206 -13.96 20.17 6.44
C GLY A 206 -13.31 19.20 5.45
N ASP A 207 -12.84 19.72 4.31
CA ASP A 207 -12.28 18.88 3.23
C ASP A 207 -10.97 18.18 3.64
N ASN A 208 -10.29 18.70 4.69
CA ASN A 208 -9.07 18.15 5.25
C ASN A 208 -7.89 18.09 4.26
N LEU A 209 -7.65 19.19 3.54
CA LEU A 209 -6.52 19.26 2.63
C LEU A 209 -5.18 19.10 3.37
N PHE A 210 -4.21 18.33 2.90
CA PHE A 210 -4.12 17.72 1.57
C PHE A 210 -4.28 16.20 1.62
N CYS A 211 -5.07 15.64 2.55
CA CYS A 211 -5.37 14.21 2.51
C CYS A 211 -5.89 13.79 1.14
N THR A 212 -5.57 12.56 0.74
CA THR A 212 -6.08 11.90 -0.48
C THR A 212 -5.93 12.77 -1.74
N SER A 213 -4.79 13.44 -1.87
CA SER A 213 -4.56 14.43 -2.93
C SER A 213 -3.31 14.13 -3.77
N VAL A 214 -3.32 14.60 -5.01
CA VAL A 214 -2.11 14.82 -5.80
C VAL A 214 -1.65 16.26 -5.59
N VAL A 215 -0.39 16.45 -5.21
CA VAL A 215 0.18 17.77 -4.90
C VAL A 215 1.40 18.03 -5.78
N ALA A 216 1.52 19.28 -6.26
CA ALA A 216 2.69 19.77 -6.99
C ALA A 216 3.35 20.93 -6.25
N LEU A 217 4.67 20.82 -6.08
CA LEU A 217 5.51 21.84 -5.46
C LEU A 217 6.62 22.27 -6.41
N ASN A 218 7.15 23.48 -6.21
CA ASN A 218 8.44 23.84 -6.76
C ASN A 218 9.53 22.92 -6.18
N ALA A 219 10.26 22.23 -7.04
CA ALA A 219 11.23 21.22 -6.63
C ALA A 219 12.39 21.80 -5.80
N LYS A 220 12.79 23.06 -6.04
CA LYS A 220 13.93 23.67 -5.35
C LYS A 220 13.55 24.31 -4.02
N THR A 221 12.33 24.84 -3.91
CA THR A 221 11.92 25.67 -2.77
C THR A 221 10.88 25.01 -1.87
N GLY A 222 10.16 24.00 -2.36
CA GLY A 222 9.04 23.39 -1.65
C GLY A 222 7.76 24.24 -1.65
N GLU A 223 7.74 25.36 -2.38
CA GLU A 223 6.56 26.21 -2.49
C GLU A 223 5.41 25.48 -3.21
N HIS A 224 4.20 25.57 -2.66
CA HIS A 224 3.00 25.02 -3.25
C HIS A 224 2.69 25.66 -4.60
N VAL A 225 2.29 24.83 -5.58
CA VAL A 225 1.89 25.30 -6.92
C VAL A 225 0.44 24.97 -7.21
N TRP A 226 0.07 23.68 -7.12
CA TRP A 226 -1.31 23.23 -7.30
C TRP A 226 -1.54 21.93 -6.52
N HIS A 227 -2.81 21.59 -6.29
CA HIS A 227 -3.23 20.28 -5.80
C HIS A 227 -4.55 19.87 -6.46
N PHE A 228 -4.86 18.57 -6.40
CA PHE A 228 -6.16 18.01 -6.73
C PHE A 228 -6.50 16.96 -5.67
N GLN A 229 -7.65 17.09 -5.01
CA GLN A 229 -8.09 16.14 -3.99
C GLN A 229 -9.01 15.08 -4.62
N GLU A 230 -8.69 13.82 -4.40
CA GLU A 230 -9.41 12.66 -4.95
C GLU A 230 -10.62 12.28 -4.08
N VAL A 231 -10.53 12.51 -2.76
CA VAL A 231 -11.62 12.21 -1.81
C VAL A 231 -11.76 13.36 -0.81
N HIS A 232 -12.89 14.05 -0.84
CA HIS A 232 -13.20 15.10 0.14
C HIS A 232 -13.51 14.47 1.49
N HIS A 233 -12.91 14.97 2.58
CA HIS A 233 -13.19 14.48 3.94
C HIS A 233 -13.15 12.94 4.03
N ASP A 234 -12.02 12.35 3.64
CA ASP A 234 -11.87 10.88 3.59
C ASP A 234 -12.18 10.23 4.94
N ILE A 235 -13.07 9.24 4.97
CA ILE A 235 -13.40 8.40 6.14
C ILE A 235 -13.31 6.90 5.79
N TRP A 236 -12.69 6.54 4.67
CA TRP A 236 -12.69 5.18 4.13
C TRP A 236 -11.31 4.57 4.00
N ASP A 237 -10.26 5.27 4.45
CA ASP A 237 -8.87 4.91 4.19
C ASP A 237 -8.59 4.81 2.68
N TYR A 238 -9.00 5.85 1.93
CA TYR A 238 -8.82 5.93 0.48
C TYR A 238 -7.63 6.80 0.08
N ASP A 239 -6.42 6.44 0.52
CA ASP A 239 -5.19 7.08 0.04
C ASP A 239 -5.15 7.22 -1.49
N ALA A 240 -4.51 8.30 -1.95
CA ALA A 240 -3.94 8.34 -3.28
C ALA A 240 -2.69 7.42 -3.31
N ALA A 241 -2.95 6.10 -3.35
CA ALA A 241 -1.99 5.07 -2.96
C ALA A 241 -0.95 4.68 -4.02
N SER A 242 -1.24 4.81 -5.32
CA SER A 242 -0.23 4.51 -6.35
C SER A 242 0.66 5.74 -6.62
N PRO A 243 1.96 5.55 -6.92
CA PRO A 243 2.82 6.64 -7.36
C PRO A 243 2.31 7.27 -8.66
N VAL A 244 2.56 8.57 -8.82
CA VAL A 244 2.12 9.32 -10.00
C VAL A 244 3.00 9.04 -11.23
N ILE A 245 2.39 9.02 -12.41
CA ILE A 245 3.10 8.92 -13.70
C ILE A 245 2.96 10.23 -14.46
N LEU A 246 4.08 10.82 -14.86
CA LEU A 246 4.10 11.93 -15.81
C LEU A 246 4.13 11.37 -17.23
N PHE A 247 3.24 11.87 -18.08
CA PHE A 247 3.11 11.39 -19.45
C PHE A 247 2.68 12.52 -20.38
N ASP A 248 3.00 12.39 -21.66
CA ASP A 248 2.48 13.30 -22.68
C ASP A 248 1.43 12.54 -23.52
N THR A 249 0.37 13.25 -23.90
CA THR A 249 -0.71 12.68 -24.71
C THR A 249 -1.33 13.74 -25.61
N THR A 250 -2.26 13.33 -26.46
CA THR A 250 -3.06 14.23 -27.31
C THR A 250 -4.55 14.05 -27.00
N ILE A 251 -5.22 15.15 -26.65
CA ILE A 251 -6.65 15.18 -26.37
C ILE A 251 -7.28 16.24 -27.26
N ASN A 252 -8.30 15.87 -28.04
CA ASN A 252 -8.97 16.75 -29.01
C ASN A 252 -7.99 17.43 -29.99
N GLY A 253 -6.95 16.70 -30.41
CA GLY A 253 -5.91 17.20 -31.33
C GLY A 253 -4.90 18.16 -30.70
N GLN A 254 -4.98 18.43 -29.39
CA GLN A 254 -4.05 19.30 -28.68
C GLN A 254 -3.06 18.47 -27.85
N PRO A 255 -1.75 18.77 -27.91
CA PRO A 255 -0.77 18.13 -27.04
C PRO A 255 -1.01 18.55 -25.59
N ARG A 256 -1.00 17.58 -24.67
CA ARG A 256 -1.22 17.78 -23.24
C ARG A 256 -0.09 17.17 -22.43
N LYS A 257 0.34 17.93 -21.42
CA LYS A 257 1.28 17.48 -20.40
C LYS A 257 0.49 16.86 -19.26
N GLY A 258 0.37 15.54 -19.23
CA GLY A 258 -0.41 14.79 -18.25
C GLY A 258 0.37 14.34 -17.02
N ILE A 259 -0.38 14.12 -15.95
CA ILE A 259 -0.03 13.33 -14.76
C ILE A 259 -1.21 12.39 -14.48
N ALA A 260 -0.92 11.14 -14.15
CA ALA A 260 -1.93 10.15 -13.81
C ALA A 260 -1.63 9.48 -12.46
N GLN A 261 -2.69 9.21 -11.70
CA GLN A 261 -2.65 8.55 -10.40
C GLN A 261 -3.79 7.53 -10.36
N ALA A 262 -3.52 6.30 -9.92
CA ALA A 262 -4.55 5.30 -9.66
C ALA A 262 -4.84 5.21 -8.16
N GLY A 263 -6.04 5.61 -7.74
CA GLY A 263 -6.37 5.77 -6.33
C GLY A 263 -6.99 4.53 -5.70
N ARG A 264 -6.99 4.42 -4.37
CA ARG A 264 -7.76 3.37 -3.66
C ARG A 264 -9.25 3.41 -4.01
N THR A 265 -9.75 4.51 -4.57
CA THR A 265 -11.09 4.64 -5.16
C THR A 265 -11.36 3.69 -6.33
N GLY A 266 -10.33 3.08 -6.94
CA GLY A 266 -10.51 2.19 -8.10
C GLY A 266 -10.70 2.93 -9.42
N TRP A 267 -10.34 4.21 -9.48
CA TRP A 267 -10.27 5.02 -10.69
C TRP A 267 -8.84 5.44 -11.00
N VAL A 268 -8.63 5.89 -12.24
CA VAL A 268 -7.44 6.64 -12.64
C VAL A 268 -7.81 8.11 -12.79
N TYR A 269 -7.12 8.97 -12.05
CA TYR A 269 -7.22 10.43 -12.14
C TYR A 269 -6.21 10.93 -13.15
N ILE A 270 -6.68 11.54 -14.25
CA ILE A 270 -5.84 12.03 -15.35
C ILE A 270 -5.92 13.55 -15.39
N LEU A 271 -4.84 14.21 -14.94
CA LEU A 271 -4.76 15.65 -14.71
C LEU A 271 -3.67 16.31 -15.58
N ASP A 272 -3.79 17.62 -15.79
CA ASP A 272 -2.78 18.43 -16.46
C ASP A 272 -1.68 18.76 -15.44
N ARG A 273 -0.46 18.24 -15.66
CA ARG A 273 0.61 18.39 -14.66
C ARG A 273 1.07 19.84 -14.47
N THR A 274 0.68 20.75 -15.36
CA THR A 274 1.02 22.17 -15.22
C THR A 274 0.13 22.92 -14.23
N ASN A 275 -1.07 22.43 -13.94
CA ASN A 275 -2.07 23.18 -13.17
C ASN A 275 -3.09 22.34 -12.38
N GLY A 276 -2.99 21.01 -12.41
CA GLY A 276 -3.84 20.09 -11.65
C GLY A 276 -5.26 19.89 -12.19
N LYS A 277 -5.65 20.56 -13.29
CA LYS A 277 -7.01 20.43 -13.83
C LYS A 277 -7.20 19.08 -14.53
N PRO A 278 -8.38 18.45 -14.40
CA PRO A 278 -8.70 17.23 -15.14
C PRO A 278 -8.51 17.38 -16.67
N LEU A 279 -7.86 16.40 -17.29
CA LEU A 279 -7.67 16.33 -18.74
C LEU A 279 -8.88 15.76 -19.47
N VAL A 280 -9.51 14.74 -18.88
CA VAL A 280 -10.69 14.05 -19.44
C VAL A 280 -11.98 14.59 -18.81
N GLY A 281 -11.98 14.79 -17.50
CA GLY A 281 -13.10 15.34 -16.73
C GLY A 281 -13.26 14.62 -15.39
N VAL A 282 -13.75 15.37 -14.40
CA VAL A 282 -14.18 14.84 -13.10
C VAL A 282 -15.48 15.55 -12.74
N GLU A 283 -16.48 14.79 -12.32
CA GLU A 283 -17.79 15.30 -11.93
C GLU A 283 -17.94 15.28 -10.41
N GLU A 284 -18.35 16.40 -9.82
CA GLU A 284 -18.81 16.42 -8.43
C GLU A 284 -20.21 15.83 -8.36
N ARG A 285 -20.38 14.75 -7.58
CA ARG A 285 -21.70 14.10 -7.41
C ARG A 285 -22.10 14.06 -5.94
N PRO A 286 -23.40 14.29 -5.62
CA PRO A 286 -23.90 14.10 -4.27
C PRO A 286 -23.68 12.66 -3.78
N VAL A 287 -23.28 12.51 -2.52
CA VAL A 287 -23.09 11.21 -1.86
C VAL A 287 -23.94 11.12 -0.58
N PRO A 288 -24.22 9.90 -0.07
CA PRO A 288 -24.89 9.73 1.21
C PRO A 288 -24.19 10.51 2.33
N GLN A 289 -24.97 11.01 3.29
CA GLN A 289 -24.47 11.87 4.37
C GLN A 289 -24.62 11.18 5.72
N GLU A 290 -23.62 11.32 6.58
CA GLU A 290 -23.68 10.98 8.00
C GLU A 290 -23.28 12.24 8.80
N PRO A 291 -24.25 13.01 9.32
CA PRO A 291 -23.98 14.24 10.04
C PRO A 291 -23.02 14.08 11.23
N GLN A 292 -22.97 12.91 11.86
CA GLN A 292 -22.07 12.64 12.98
C GLN A 292 -20.59 12.57 12.54
N GLN A 293 -20.33 12.17 11.29
CA GLN A 293 -18.99 12.15 10.69
C GLN A 293 -18.58 13.52 10.14
N ASN A 294 -19.52 14.45 9.89
CA ASN A 294 -19.30 15.66 9.08
C ASN A 294 -18.97 15.39 7.60
N THR A 295 -19.54 14.34 7.01
CA THR A 295 -19.30 13.93 5.62
C THR A 295 -19.37 15.09 4.61
N ALA A 296 -18.49 15.08 3.62
CA ALA A 296 -18.58 15.97 2.47
C ALA A 296 -19.87 15.72 1.67
N LYS A 297 -20.48 16.80 1.15
CA LYS A 297 -21.77 16.72 0.41
C LYS A 297 -21.64 16.08 -0.96
N THR A 298 -20.49 16.27 -1.60
CA THR A 298 -20.17 15.72 -2.91
C THR A 298 -18.82 15.03 -2.86
N GLN A 299 -18.59 14.18 -3.84
CA GLN A 299 -17.29 13.58 -4.09
C GLN A 299 -16.90 13.72 -5.57
N PRO A 300 -15.59 13.73 -5.89
CA PRO A 300 -15.12 13.71 -7.26
C PRO A 300 -15.30 12.33 -7.89
N TYR A 301 -15.93 12.27 -9.08
CA TYR A 301 -16.06 11.07 -9.89
C TYR A 301 -15.37 11.27 -11.24
N PRO A 302 -14.24 10.60 -11.50
CA PRO A 302 -13.60 10.64 -12.82
C PRO A 302 -14.55 10.24 -13.94
N VAL A 303 -14.59 11.06 -15.00
CA VAL A 303 -15.26 10.68 -16.24
C VAL A 303 -14.39 9.60 -16.89
N GLY A 304 -14.95 8.40 -17.04
CA GLY A 304 -14.18 7.24 -17.45
C GLY A 304 -14.84 5.95 -17.00
N ASP A 305 -14.05 4.88 -16.94
CA ASP A 305 -14.43 3.60 -16.35
C ASP A 305 -13.60 3.36 -15.07
N ALA A 306 -14.18 2.67 -14.09
CA ALA A 306 -13.44 2.16 -12.94
C ALA A 306 -12.72 0.86 -13.29
N VAL A 307 -11.55 0.60 -12.69
CA VAL A 307 -10.83 -0.67 -12.89
C VAL A 307 -11.46 -1.83 -12.10
N VAL A 308 -12.32 -1.51 -11.13
CA VAL A 308 -13.05 -2.46 -10.28
C VAL A 308 -14.50 -2.03 -10.06
N PRO A 309 -15.42 -2.94 -9.68
CA PRO A 309 -16.80 -2.56 -9.39
C PRO A 309 -16.87 -1.66 -8.15
N GLN A 310 -17.74 -0.65 -8.23
CA GLN A 310 -17.87 0.44 -7.26
C GLN A 310 -19.01 0.23 -6.25
N CYS A 311 -19.60 -0.97 -6.20
CA CYS A 311 -20.66 -1.29 -5.24
C CYS A 311 -20.50 -2.69 -4.69
N ALA A 312 -20.71 -2.81 -3.37
CA ALA A 312 -20.74 -4.09 -2.69
C ALA A 312 -21.97 -4.89 -3.12
N GLN A 313 -21.85 -6.21 -3.09
CA GLN A 313 -23.01 -7.10 -3.21
C GLN A 313 -23.63 -7.33 -1.82
N PRO A 314 -24.96 -7.53 -1.73
CA PRO A 314 -25.60 -7.96 -0.49
C PRO A 314 -24.99 -9.27 0.02
N ILE A 315 -24.70 -9.33 1.32
CA ILE A 315 -24.20 -10.53 2.00
C ILE A 315 -25.07 -10.76 3.25
N ASP A 316 -25.43 -12.01 3.49
CA ASP A 316 -26.31 -12.38 4.61
C ASP A 316 -25.78 -11.89 5.96
N GLY A 317 -26.69 -11.31 6.74
CA GLY A 317 -26.43 -10.77 8.06
C GLY A 317 -25.75 -9.40 8.10
N TYR A 318 -25.67 -8.71 6.96
CA TYR A 318 -25.41 -7.27 6.90
C TYR A 318 -26.64 -6.54 6.39
N GLU A 319 -27.02 -5.45 7.05
CA GLU A 319 -28.25 -4.72 6.73
C GLU A 319 -28.14 -3.92 5.43
N LYS A 320 -26.93 -3.45 5.09
CA LYS A 320 -26.71 -2.53 3.99
C LYS A 320 -25.49 -2.91 3.16
N ALA A 321 -25.69 -2.95 1.84
CA ALA A 321 -24.63 -2.96 0.84
C ALA A 321 -24.68 -1.66 0.03
N GLY A 322 -23.66 -0.82 0.24
CA GLY A 322 -23.50 0.47 -0.40
C GLY A 322 -22.53 0.46 -1.58
N CYS A 323 -22.42 1.63 -2.20
CA CYS A 323 -21.41 1.92 -3.20
C CYS A 323 -20.24 2.69 -2.58
N ILE A 324 -19.19 2.94 -3.37
CA ILE A 324 -18.11 3.85 -2.99
C ILE A 324 -18.68 5.16 -2.43
N PHE A 325 -18.08 5.64 -1.34
CA PHE A 325 -18.52 6.81 -0.55
C PHE A 325 -19.85 6.65 0.19
N GLU A 326 -20.35 5.43 0.37
CA GLU A 326 -21.42 5.19 1.33
C GLU A 326 -20.95 5.57 2.74
N ALA A 327 -21.78 6.34 3.44
CA ALA A 327 -21.48 6.75 4.81
C ALA A 327 -21.82 5.63 5.81
N PHE A 328 -21.08 5.58 6.91
CA PHE A 328 -21.25 4.57 7.96
C PHE A 328 -21.06 5.21 9.35
N TRP A 329 -21.53 4.50 10.37
CA TRP A 329 -21.32 4.86 11.78
C TRP A 329 -20.96 3.59 12.55
N GLU A 330 -21.65 3.30 13.65
CA GLU A 330 -21.40 2.13 14.50
C GLU A 330 -22.07 0.84 14.00
N GLU A 331 -23.02 0.94 13.07
CA GLU A 331 -23.57 -0.23 12.38
C GLU A 331 -22.75 -0.54 11.11
N PRO A 332 -22.25 -1.79 10.95
CA PRO A 332 -21.40 -2.12 9.81
C PRO A 332 -22.12 -1.98 8.46
N VAL A 333 -21.48 -1.28 7.52
CA VAL A 333 -21.96 -1.13 6.13
C VAL A 333 -21.01 -1.79 5.15
N LEU A 334 -21.52 -2.61 4.23
CA LEU A 334 -20.69 -3.19 3.17
C LEU A 334 -20.40 -2.16 2.09
N ILE A 335 -19.13 -1.97 1.75
CA ILE A 335 -18.68 -0.98 0.75
C ILE A 335 -17.66 -1.63 -0.19
N GLN A 336 -17.69 -1.22 -1.46
CA GLN A 336 -16.66 -1.58 -2.45
C GLN A 336 -16.28 -0.36 -3.31
N PRO A 337 -14.98 -0.10 -3.57
CA PRO A 337 -13.81 -0.84 -3.05
C PRO A 337 -13.70 -0.82 -1.52
N SER A 338 -13.16 -1.87 -0.92
CA SER A 338 -12.85 -1.86 0.52
C SER A 338 -11.73 -0.87 0.86
N GLY A 339 -11.42 -0.69 2.15
CA GLY A 339 -10.34 0.21 2.59
C GLY A 339 -8.98 -0.16 2.04
N VAL A 340 -8.71 -1.43 1.70
CA VAL A 340 -7.47 -1.80 0.98
C VAL A 340 -7.35 -1.23 -0.43
N GLY A 341 -8.45 -0.66 -0.94
CA GLY A 341 -8.55 0.02 -2.23
C GLY A 341 -8.88 -0.88 -3.42
N GLY A 342 -9.35 -0.23 -4.48
CA GLY A 342 -9.44 -0.77 -5.83
C GLY A 342 -8.06 -0.87 -6.48
N THR A 343 -7.15 0.05 -6.17
CA THR A 343 -5.71 -0.06 -6.38
C THR A 343 -4.99 0.27 -5.06
N ASN A 344 -3.68 0.10 -4.99
CA ASN A 344 -2.91 0.45 -3.79
C ASN A 344 -1.49 0.91 -4.22
N TRP A 345 -0.43 0.48 -3.52
CA TRP A 345 0.94 0.92 -3.71
C TRP A 345 1.60 0.53 -5.04
N ALA A 346 1.10 -0.55 -5.65
CA ALA A 346 1.71 -1.14 -6.82
C ALA A 346 1.83 -0.13 -7.97
N PRO A 347 3.03 0.13 -8.50
CA PRO A 347 3.19 1.07 -9.59
C PRO A 347 2.50 0.54 -10.85
N MET A 348 1.65 1.37 -11.46
CA MET A 348 1.19 1.15 -12.82
C MET A 348 2.31 1.55 -13.82
N SER A 349 2.13 1.23 -15.09
CA SER A 349 3.02 1.68 -16.19
C SER A 349 2.20 2.35 -17.29
N TYR A 350 2.87 3.18 -18.11
CA TYR A 350 2.26 3.84 -19.27
C TYR A 350 3.05 3.53 -20.53
N ASN A 351 2.35 3.09 -21.58
CA ASN A 351 2.96 2.88 -22.90
C ASN A 351 2.51 3.99 -23.86
N PRO A 352 3.44 4.84 -24.36
CA PRO A 352 3.10 5.93 -25.26
C PRO A 352 2.63 5.49 -26.65
N GLU A 353 2.95 4.26 -27.09
CA GLU A 353 2.53 3.73 -28.39
C GLU A 353 1.07 3.28 -28.38
N THR A 354 0.63 2.64 -27.28
CA THR A 354 -0.78 2.27 -27.08
C THR A 354 -1.58 3.41 -26.47
N GLY A 355 -0.91 4.40 -25.89
CA GLY A 355 -1.52 5.50 -25.14
C GLY A 355 -2.26 5.03 -23.89
N SER A 356 -1.87 3.90 -23.30
CA SER A 356 -2.62 3.25 -22.21
C SER A 356 -1.78 3.08 -20.93
N PHE A 357 -2.47 3.19 -19.79
CA PHE A 357 -1.97 2.79 -18.47
C PHE A 357 -2.30 1.33 -18.19
N TYR A 358 -1.46 0.62 -17.45
CA TYR A 358 -1.67 -0.79 -17.07
C TYR A 358 -1.74 -0.93 -15.54
N VAL A 359 -2.96 -1.11 -15.05
CA VAL A 359 -3.32 -0.91 -13.64
C VAL A 359 -3.68 -2.25 -12.98
N PRO A 360 -2.89 -2.71 -12.00
CA PRO A 360 -3.26 -3.83 -11.14
C PRO A 360 -4.27 -3.39 -10.08
N ALA A 361 -5.27 -4.24 -9.80
CA ALA A 361 -6.40 -3.85 -8.97
C ALA A 361 -6.93 -4.98 -8.08
N THR A 362 -7.59 -4.62 -6.98
CA THR A 362 -8.20 -5.52 -6.00
C THR A 362 -9.73 -5.37 -6.00
N ILE A 363 -10.42 -6.49 -6.16
CA ILE A 363 -11.85 -6.60 -5.89
C ILE A 363 -12.01 -7.25 -4.52
N ARG A 364 -12.39 -6.44 -3.53
CA ARG A 364 -12.71 -6.87 -2.16
C ARG A 364 -13.79 -5.95 -1.61
N THR A 365 -14.91 -6.54 -1.19
CA THR A 365 -15.93 -5.87 -0.36
C THR A 365 -15.50 -5.96 1.11
N SER A 366 -15.71 -4.90 1.88
CA SER A 366 -15.54 -4.91 3.34
C SER A 366 -16.73 -4.32 4.05
N ALA A 367 -16.99 -4.78 5.27
CA ALA A 367 -17.85 -4.12 6.22
C ALA A 367 -17.04 -3.04 6.97
N PHE A 368 -17.48 -1.79 6.87
CA PHE A 368 -16.88 -0.63 7.54
C PHE A 368 -17.68 -0.27 8.77
N VAL A 369 -16.99 0.02 9.87
CA VAL A 369 -17.61 0.41 11.13
C VAL A 369 -16.71 1.36 11.91
N ARG A 370 -17.32 2.34 12.56
CA ARG A 370 -16.68 3.34 13.43
C ARG A 370 -16.71 2.89 14.88
N PHE A 371 -15.67 3.17 15.64
CA PHE A 371 -15.65 3.08 17.11
C PHE A 371 -14.78 4.17 17.73
N ASP A 372 -14.99 4.47 19.02
CA ASP A 372 -14.22 5.51 19.71
C ASP A 372 -12.72 5.18 19.72
N THR A 373 -11.89 6.17 19.37
CA THR A 373 -10.44 6.10 19.55
C THR A 373 -9.92 7.36 20.24
N LYS A 374 -8.73 7.25 20.86
CA LYS A 374 -8.01 8.38 21.43
C LYS A 374 -6.61 8.42 20.84
N TYR A 375 -6.21 9.58 20.36
CA TYR A 375 -4.85 9.79 19.93
C TYR A 375 -3.89 9.59 21.10
N MET A 376 -2.90 8.72 20.90
CA MET A 376 -1.75 8.56 21.76
C MET A 376 -0.54 8.46 20.85
N LYS A 377 0.44 9.36 21.05
CA LYS A 377 1.64 9.41 20.24
C LYS A 377 2.34 8.05 20.16
N GLY A 378 2.69 7.61 18.96
CA GLY A 378 3.30 6.29 18.72
C GLY A 378 2.34 5.10 18.76
N GLN A 379 1.05 5.33 19.00
CA GLN A 379 0.01 4.29 18.98
C GLN A 379 -0.90 4.50 17.77
N ARG A 380 -1.63 3.44 17.41
CA ARG A 380 -2.61 3.52 16.34
C ARG A 380 -3.77 4.47 16.64
N TYR A 381 -4.31 5.06 15.59
CA TYR A 381 -5.33 6.09 15.60
C TYR A 381 -6.32 5.92 14.44
N ASP A 382 -6.95 4.74 14.30
CA ASP A 382 -7.81 4.44 13.14
C ASP A 382 -9.28 4.93 13.32
N GLY A 383 -9.83 4.93 14.54
CA GLY A 383 -11.23 5.37 14.79
C GLY A 383 -12.31 4.43 14.23
N GLY A 384 -11.95 3.21 13.87
CA GLY A 384 -12.86 2.21 13.31
C GLY A 384 -12.08 1.06 12.70
N THR A 385 -12.77 0.23 11.93
CA THR A 385 -12.15 -0.87 11.18
C THR A 385 -12.95 -1.18 9.92
N GLN A 386 -12.30 -1.85 8.97
CA GLN A 386 -12.96 -2.52 7.85
C GLN A 386 -12.47 -3.95 7.71
N ALA A 387 -13.36 -4.91 7.48
CA ALA A 387 -12.97 -6.30 7.22
C ALA A 387 -13.87 -6.93 6.15
N ALA A 388 -13.29 -7.79 5.31
CA ALA A 388 -14.09 -8.54 4.35
C ALA A 388 -14.98 -9.55 5.09
N PRO A 389 -16.31 -9.54 4.86
CA PRO A 389 -17.21 -10.52 5.44
C PRO A 389 -16.76 -11.94 5.18
N ILE A 390 -16.86 -12.82 6.18
CA ILE A 390 -16.49 -14.22 6.01
C ILE A 390 -17.36 -14.86 4.94
N GLY A 391 -16.72 -15.55 3.99
CA GLY A 391 -17.37 -16.14 2.82
C GLY A 391 -17.42 -15.22 1.60
N SER A 392 -17.04 -13.94 1.70
CA SER A 392 -17.04 -13.04 0.54
C SER A 392 -15.91 -13.40 -0.43
N GLU A 393 -16.21 -13.37 -1.73
CA GLU A 393 -15.21 -13.55 -2.78
C GLU A 393 -14.23 -12.36 -2.86
N MET A 394 -12.99 -12.68 -3.18
CA MET A 394 -11.90 -11.73 -3.40
C MET A 394 -11.18 -12.10 -4.68
N SER A 395 -10.95 -11.11 -5.54
CA SER A 395 -10.29 -11.28 -6.84
C SER A 395 -9.56 -9.99 -7.22
N GLY A 396 -9.10 -9.89 -8.47
CA GLY A 396 -8.40 -8.72 -8.96
C GLY A 396 -8.59 -8.50 -10.45
N THR A 397 -8.12 -7.37 -10.94
CA THR A 397 -8.08 -7.08 -12.38
C THR A 397 -6.73 -6.49 -12.76
N PHE A 398 -6.26 -6.83 -13.95
CA PHE A 398 -5.15 -6.13 -14.60
C PHE A 398 -5.72 -5.44 -15.82
N THR A 399 -5.78 -4.10 -15.77
CA THR A 399 -6.62 -3.31 -16.67
C THR A 399 -5.78 -2.34 -17.49
N ALA A 400 -5.96 -2.36 -18.81
CA ALA A 400 -5.49 -1.28 -19.67
C ALA A 400 -6.52 -0.15 -19.73
N ILE A 401 -6.12 1.06 -19.30
CA ILE A 401 -6.96 2.27 -19.32
C ILE A 401 -6.36 3.28 -20.31
N GLY A 402 -7.16 3.76 -21.26
CA GLY A 402 -6.72 4.76 -22.24
C GLY A 402 -6.40 6.11 -21.59
N GLY A 403 -5.19 6.62 -21.77
CA GLY A 403 -4.71 7.83 -21.09
C GLY A 403 -5.29 9.15 -21.61
N ASN A 404 -6.02 9.13 -22.73
CA ASN A 404 -6.73 10.29 -23.29
C ASN A 404 -8.26 10.18 -23.21
N THR A 405 -8.80 9.00 -22.90
CA THR A 405 -10.25 8.73 -22.81
C THR A 405 -10.69 8.32 -21.42
N ASN A 406 -9.77 7.85 -20.58
CA ASN A 406 -10.03 7.21 -19.29
C ASN A 406 -11.00 6.01 -19.39
N LYS A 407 -10.97 5.28 -20.52
CA LYS A 407 -11.83 4.12 -20.79
C LYS A 407 -11.03 2.83 -20.80
N ILE A 408 -11.66 1.73 -20.40
CA ILE A 408 -11.05 0.40 -20.48
C ILE A 408 -10.80 0.05 -21.94
N VAL A 409 -9.55 -0.25 -22.27
CA VAL A 409 -9.14 -0.77 -23.57
C VAL A 409 -9.28 -2.29 -23.58
N TRP A 410 -8.73 -2.94 -22.54
CA TRP A 410 -8.91 -4.36 -22.25
C TRP A 410 -8.76 -4.60 -20.75
N GLN A 411 -9.27 -5.73 -20.27
CA GLN A 411 -9.17 -6.10 -18.86
C GLN A 411 -8.99 -7.61 -18.70
N TYR A 412 -7.94 -8.00 -17.99
CA TYR A 412 -7.71 -9.35 -17.50
C TYR A 412 -8.29 -9.50 -16.09
N LYS A 413 -9.04 -10.58 -15.85
CA LYS A 413 -9.58 -10.90 -14.52
C LYS A 413 -8.64 -11.87 -13.82
N ALA A 414 -7.96 -11.38 -12.79
CA ALA A 414 -7.06 -12.19 -11.99
C ALA A 414 -7.87 -13.01 -10.95
N PRO A 415 -7.52 -14.28 -10.71
CA PRO A 415 -8.21 -15.12 -9.74
C PRO A 415 -7.94 -14.73 -8.27
N TYR A 416 -6.98 -13.84 -8.03
CA TYR A 416 -6.58 -13.35 -6.71
C TYR A 416 -6.59 -11.83 -6.68
N ARG A 417 -6.57 -11.25 -5.49
CA ARG A 417 -6.26 -9.83 -5.31
C ARG A 417 -4.84 -9.57 -5.82
N ILE A 418 -4.66 -8.51 -6.60
CA ILE A 418 -3.36 -8.10 -7.14
C ILE A 418 -3.09 -6.61 -6.99
N GLY A 419 -4.00 -5.82 -6.38
CA GLY A 419 -3.84 -4.37 -6.27
C GLY A 419 -2.90 -3.89 -5.16
N GLN A 420 -2.62 -4.72 -4.14
CA GLN A 420 -1.63 -4.43 -3.08
C GLN A 420 -0.28 -5.11 -3.32
N GLY A 421 0.08 -5.25 -4.58
CA GLY A 421 1.32 -5.85 -5.04
C GLY A 421 1.36 -5.80 -6.55
N SER A 422 2.34 -6.44 -7.14
CA SER A 422 2.30 -6.80 -8.55
C SER A 422 2.26 -5.58 -9.49
N GLY A 423 3.23 -4.69 -9.35
CA GLY A 423 3.39 -3.56 -10.27
C GLY A 423 3.55 -4.01 -11.73
N SER A 424 3.59 -3.05 -12.67
CA SER A 424 3.78 -3.36 -14.08
C SER A 424 4.94 -2.59 -14.73
N ALA A 425 5.49 -3.17 -15.79
CA ALA A 425 6.47 -2.52 -16.65
C ALA A 425 6.12 -2.79 -18.12
N THR A 426 6.20 -1.75 -18.96
CA THR A 426 5.91 -1.87 -20.39
C THR A 426 7.13 -1.51 -21.23
N THR A 427 7.20 -2.09 -22.44
CA THR A 427 8.32 -1.89 -23.37
C THR A 427 7.83 -1.39 -24.72
N ALA A 428 8.74 -0.79 -25.49
CA ALA A 428 8.50 -0.43 -26.89
C ALA A 428 8.33 -1.65 -27.82
N GLY A 429 8.59 -2.87 -27.32
CA GLY A 429 8.28 -4.11 -28.03
C GLY A 429 6.79 -4.48 -28.04
N GLY A 430 5.93 -3.64 -27.45
CA GLY A 430 4.49 -3.91 -27.33
C GLY A 430 4.15 -4.91 -26.25
N LEU A 431 4.98 -5.04 -25.20
CA LEU A 431 4.75 -5.94 -24.07
C LEU A 431 4.44 -5.17 -22.79
N VAL A 432 3.65 -5.80 -21.90
CA VAL A 432 3.52 -5.40 -20.50
C VAL A 432 3.74 -6.60 -19.60
N PHE A 433 4.61 -6.44 -18.61
CA PHE A 433 4.99 -7.45 -17.64
C PHE A 433 4.33 -7.18 -16.29
N HIS A 434 3.92 -8.25 -15.61
CA HIS A 434 3.24 -8.21 -14.32
C HIS A 434 3.46 -9.53 -13.57
N GLY A 435 3.66 -9.48 -12.25
CA GLY A 435 3.74 -10.69 -11.41
C GLY A 435 2.44 -10.94 -10.66
N GLU A 436 2.17 -12.16 -10.20
CA GLU A 436 0.98 -12.51 -9.43
C GLU A 436 1.36 -13.11 -8.06
N PRO A 437 0.47 -13.04 -7.05
CA PRO A 437 0.76 -13.53 -5.71
C PRO A 437 0.88 -15.06 -5.60
N ASP A 438 0.49 -15.81 -6.63
CA ASP A 438 0.78 -17.24 -6.76
C ASP A 438 2.12 -17.54 -7.45
N GLY A 439 2.95 -16.50 -7.65
CA GLY A 439 4.31 -16.57 -8.14
C GLY A 439 4.48 -16.63 -9.66
N ASN A 440 3.39 -16.50 -10.42
CA ASN A 440 3.48 -16.35 -11.86
C ASN A 440 4.02 -14.96 -12.23
N PHE A 441 4.98 -14.91 -13.16
CA PHE A 441 5.38 -13.70 -13.86
C PHE A 441 4.91 -13.80 -15.31
N ILE A 442 4.17 -12.81 -15.78
CA ILE A 442 3.36 -12.88 -16.99
C ILE A 442 3.74 -11.71 -17.90
N ALA A 443 3.77 -11.97 -19.21
CA ALA A 443 3.84 -10.95 -20.24
C ALA A 443 2.56 -10.97 -21.08
N PHE A 444 1.95 -9.80 -21.24
CA PHE A 444 0.80 -9.59 -22.12
C PHE A 444 1.19 -8.75 -23.32
N ASP A 445 0.50 -8.95 -24.45
CA ASP A 445 0.45 -7.98 -25.53
C ASP A 445 -0.16 -6.68 -24.99
N ALA A 446 0.58 -5.58 -25.11
CA ALA A 446 0.21 -4.29 -24.53
C ALA A 446 -1.07 -3.71 -25.15
N LYS A 447 -1.43 -4.09 -26.37
CA LYS A 447 -2.58 -3.57 -27.11
C LYS A 447 -3.83 -4.42 -26.91
N THR A 448 -3.70 -5.75 -26.84
CA THR A 448 -4.84 -6.67 -26.82
C THR A 448 -5.10 -7.28 -25.45
N GLY A 449 -4.10 -7.31 -24.56
CA GLY A 449 -4.17 -8.02 -23.29
C GLY A 449 -4.06 -9.55 -23.44
N GLU A 450 -3.65 -10.04 -24.61
CA GLU A 450 -3.37 -11.46 -24.83
C GLU A 450 -2.15 -11.89 -24.00
N GLU A 451 -2.29 -12.96 -23.22
CA GLU A 451 -1.15 -13.56 -22.52
C GLU A 451 -0.21 -14.23 -23.53
N LEU A 452 1.03 -13.75 -23.60
CA LEU A 452 2.04 -14.25 -24.55
C LEU A 452 3.06 -15.16 -23.87
N TRP A 453 3.28 -14.98 -22.57
CA TRP A 453 4.28 -15.73 -21.83
C TRP A 453 3.96 -15.76 -20.33
N ARG A 454 4.31 -16.87 -19.67
CA ARG A 454 4.17 -17.07 -18.23
C ARG A 454 5.33 -17.89 -17.70
N PHE A 455 5.81 -17.55 -16.51
CA PHE A 455 6.84 -18.29 -15.80
C PHE A 455 6.55 -18.34 -14.30
N GLN A 456 6.74 -19.51 -13.68
CA GLN A 456 6.53 -19.68 -12.25
C GLN A 456 7.84 -19.49 -11.48
N THR A 457 7.87 -18.51 -10.58
CA THR A 457 9.07 -18.07 -9.84
C THR A 457 9.27 -18.81 -8.52
N GLY A 458 8.22 -19.45 -8.00
CA GLY A 458 8.23 -20.26 -6.76
C GLY A 458 7.79 -19.53 -5.49
N TYR A 459 7.69 -18.20 -5.54
CA TYR A 459 7.28 -17.33 -4.43
C TYR A 459 6.36 -16.22 -4.93
N GLY A 460 5.66 -15.51 -4.05
CA GLY A 460 4.82 -14.39 -4.46
C GLY A 460 5.61 -13.36 -5.29
N ALA A 461 5.12 -13.07 -6.50
CA ALA A 461 5.74 -12.16 -7.46
C ALA A 461 5.05 -10.79 -7.39
N ASP A 462 5.13 -10.17 -6.22
CA ASP A 462 4.33 -8.99 -5.87
C ASP A 462 5.11 -7.67 -5.97
N ALA A 463 6.35 -7.66 -6.46
CA ALA A 463 7.14 -6.45 -6.66
C ALA A 463 6.86 -5.77 -8.01
N GLY A 464 7.40 -4.56 -8.21
CA GLY A 464 7.46 -3.92 -9.53
C GLY A 464 8.54 -4.57 -10.42
N PRO A 465 8.20 -5.04 -11.64
CA PRO A 465 9.19 -5.51 -12.59
C PRO A 465 9.97 -4.33 -13.20
N MET A 466 11.17 -4.61 -13.71
CA MET A 466 12.04 -3.60 -14.30
C MET A 466 12.76 -4.16 -15.53
N VAL A 467 12.98 -3.32 -16.55
CA VAL A 467 13.63 -3.71 -17.82
C VAL A 467 14.97 -3.00 -17.95
N TYR A 468 16.02 -3.71 -18.34
CA TYR A 468 17.37 -3.17 -18.47
C TYR A 468 18.17 -3.86 -19.57
N GLU A 469 19.31 -3.26 -19.93
CA GLU A 469 20.26 -3.84 -20.87
C GLU A 469 21.65 -3.93 -20.22
N VAL A 470 22.35 -5.05 -20.46
CA VAL A 470 23.78 -5.21 -20.14
C VAL A 470 24.47 -5.88 -21.32
N ASP A 471 25.58 -5.30 -21.78
CA ASP A 471 26.38 -5.82 -22.90
C ASP A 471 25.56 -6.11 -24.19
N GLY A 472 24.52 -5.30 -24.48
CA GLY A 472 23.65 -5.48 -25.64
C GLY A 472 22.63 -6.62 -25.52
N GLU A 473 22.44 -7.17 -24.32
CA GLU A 473 21.38 -8.13 -24.02
C GLU A 473 20.33 -7.49 -23.11
N GLU A 474 19.07 -7.53 -23.54
CA GLU A 474 17.93 -7.05 -22.76
C GLU A 474 17.51 -8.10 -21.72
N TYR A 475 17.18 -7.61 -20.53
CA TYR A 475 16.70 -8.38 -19.41
C TYR A 475 15.43 -7.76 -18.83
N VAL A 476 14.57 -8.61 -18.29
CA VAL A 476 13.45 -8.21 -17.43
C VAL A 476 13.68 -8.83 -16.07
N ALA A 477 13.63 -8.04 -14.99
CA ALA A 477 13.83 -8.54 -13.64
C ALA A 477 12.65 -8.24 -12.71
N ILE A 478 12.47 -9.13 -11.73
CA ILE A 478 11.46 -9.00 -10.68
C ILE A 478 11.96 -9.68 -9.39
N PRO A 479 11.97 -8.96 -8.26
CA PRO A 479 12.10 -9.56 -6.94
C PRO A 479 10.85 -10.37 -6.59
N THR A 480 11.04 -11.59 -6.09
CA THR A 480 9.95 -12.48 -5.66
C THR A 480 10.21 -12.95 -4.24
N GLY A 481 9.46 -12.35 -3.31
CA GLY A 481 9.63 -12.57 -1.88
C GLY A 481 8.32 -12.53 -1.11
N GLY A 482 7.17 -12.45 -1.79
CA GLY A 482 5.86 -12.35 -1.19
C GLY A 482 5.51 -10.96 -0.66
N ASN A 483 4.22 -10.79 -0.35
CA ASN A 483 3.62 -9.59 0.16
C ASN A 483 2.55 -9.93 1.21
N GLN A 484 2.63 -9.27 2.36
CA GLN A 484 1.69 -9.45 3.48
C GLN A 484 0.24 -9.14 3.10
N GLY A 485 0.01 -8.02 2.42
CA GLY A 485 -1.33 -7.59 1.99
C GLY A 485 -2.00 -8.58 1.05
N MET A 486 -1.22 -9.27 0.20
CA MET A 486 -1.71 -10.28 -0.74
C MET A 486 -1.74 -11.70 -0.18
N LEU A 487 -1.24 -11.93 1.04
CA LEU A 487 -1.12 -13.26 1.67
C LEU A 487 -0.36 -14.26 0.78
N SER A 488 0.62 -13.77 0.02
CA SER A 488 1.41 -14.59 -0.89
C SER A 488 2.58 -15.26 -0.17
N ARG A 489 3.18 -16.24 -0.83
CA ARG A 489 4.26 -17.03 -0.23
C ARG A 489 5.54 -16.20 -0.12
N ASN A 490 6.06 -16.08 1.10
CA ASN A 490 7.36 -15.47 1.35
C ASN A 490 8.51 -16.22 0.66
N GLY A 491 9.47 -15.48 0.15
CA GLY A 491 10.64 -15.96 -0.57
C GLY A 491 11.83 -15.02 -0.44
N ASP A 492 12.92 -15.35 -1.12
CA ASP A 492 14.14 -14.56 -1.09
C ASP A 492 14.90 -14.64 -2.44
N ALA A 493 14.19 -14.33 -3.52
CA ALA A 493 14.73 -14.44 -4.88
C ALA A 493 14.61 -13.13 -5.68
N VAL A 494 15.55 -12.93 -6.58
CA VAL A 494 15.47 -11.93 -7.66
C VAL A 494 15.64 -12.70 -8.96
N TRP A 495 14.64 -12.63 -9.83
CA TRP A 495 14.69 -13.25 -11.15
C TRP A 495 15.10 -12.22 -12.19
N ALA A 496 15.97 -12.61 -13.11
CA ALA A 496 16.30 -11.88 -14.32
C ALA A 496 16.11 -12.81 -15.53
N PHE A 497 15.29 -12.38 -16.48
CA PHE A 497 14.90 -13.13 -17.66
C PHE A 497 15.53 -12.53 -18.89
N SER A 498 16.04 -13.36 -19.79
CA SER A 498 16.43 -12.96 -21.15
C SER A 498 16.03 -14.04 -22.15
N LEU A 499 16.06 -13.73 -23.44
CA LEU A 499 15.82 -14.70 -24.51
C LEU A 499 16.81 -15.88 -24.51
N LYS A 500 17.96 -15.73 -23.83
CA LYS A 500 18.98 -16.79 -23.68
C LYS A 500 18.89 -17.52 -22.34
N GLY A 501 17.85 -17.24 -21.55
CA GLY A 501 17.65 -17.83 -20.23
C GLY A 501 17.64 -19.36 -20.27
N GLN A 502 18.28 -19.98 -19.27
CA GLN A 502 18.43 -21.44 -19.17
C GLN A 502 17.72 -22.03 -17.93
N LEU A 503 17.25 -21.17 -17.02
CA LEU A 503 16.56 -21.60 -15.81
C LEU A 503 15.11 -21.97 -16.14
N GLY A 504 14.67 -23.12 -15.63
CA GLY A 504 13.29 -23.56 -15.74
C GLY A 504 12.38 -23.00 -14.64
N PRO A 505 11.06 -23.04 -14.85
CA PRO A 505 10.08 -22.62 -13.84
C PRO A 505 10.21 -23.47 -12.57
N GLN A 506 9.89 -22.87 -11.44
CA GLN A 506 9.84 -23.53 -10.14
C GLN A 506 8.47 -24.14 -9.86
N LEU A 507 8.36 -24.92 -8.79
CA LEU A 507 7.06 -25.35 -8.27
C LEU A 507 6.32 -24.15 -7.69
N GLY A 508 5.05 -23.99 -8.09
CA GLY A 508 4.23 -22.90 -7.58
C GLY A 508 3.95 -23.04 -6.08
N PRO A 509 3.90 -21.92 -5.34
CA PRO A 509 3.44 -21.92 -3.96
C PRO A 509 1.95 -22.29 -3.85
N PRO A 510 1.46 -22.63 -2.64
CA PRO A 510 0.03 -22.67 -2.39
C PRO A 510 -0.60 -21.32 -2.79
N PRO A 511 -1.68 -21.33 -3.59
CA PRO A 511 -2.31 -20.09 -4.02
C PRO A 511 -2.92 -19.34 -2.83
N PRO A 512 -2.98 -18.00 -2.87
CA PRO A 512 -3.67 -17.20 -1.88
C PRO A 512 -5.16 -17.56 -1.78
N GLN A 513 -5.77 -17.21 -0.65
CA GLN A 513 -7.22 -17.37 -0.49
C GLN A 513 -8.00 -16.45 -1.42
N LYS A 514 -9.03 -17.03 -2.06
CA LYS A 514 -10.00 -16.31 -2.90
C LYS A 514 -11.29 -15.97 -2.15
N ILE A 515 -11.46 -16.51 -0.95
CA ILE A 515 -12.63 -16.34 -0.10
C ILE A 515 -12.13 -15.82 1.25
N ALA A 516 -12.74 -14.74 1.74
CA ALA A 516 -12.40 -14.18 3.03
C ALA A 516 -12.82 -15.14 4.16
N GLY A 517 -11.94 -15.32 5.15
CA GLY A 517 -12.25 -16.13 6.32
C GLY A 517 -11.10 -17.00 6.82
N PRO A 518 -11.33 -17.70 7.93
CA PRO A 518 -10.28 -18.43 8.65
C PRO A 518 -9.75 -19.61 7.82
N ALA A 519 -8.43 -19.75 7.80
CA ALA A 519 -7.72 -20.78 7.06
C ALA A 519 -7.26 -21.94 7.97
N GLY A 520 -6.96 -23.09 7.36
CA GLY A 520 -6.31 -24.21 8.03
C GLY A 520 -7.23 -25.28 8.64
N PRO A 521 -6.66 -26.30 9.26
CA PRO A 521 -7.40 -27.41 9.85
C PRO A 521 -8.08 -26.99 11.16
N LEU A 522 -9.26 -27.56 11.42
CA LEU A 522 -9.92 -27.47 12.72
C LEU A 522 -9.13 -28.30 13.75
N ARG A 523 -8.75 -27.70 14.87
CA ARG A 523 -7.98 -28.36 15.94
C ARG A 523 -8.84 -28.56 17.19
N ASP A 524 -8.84 -29.78 17.73
CA ASP A 524 -9.54 -30.12 18.97
C ASP A 524 -8.70 -29.81 20.22
N ASP A 525 -9.36 -29.72 21.38
CA ASP A 525 -8.75 -29.66 22.72
C ASP A 525 -7.70 -28.55 22.91
N VAL A 526 -7.91 -27.40 22.27
CA VAL A 526 -7.02 -26.24 22.36
C VAL A 526 -7.33 -25.43 23.61
N ALA A 527 -6.32 -25.14 24.43
CA ALA A 527 -6.43 -24.26 25.60
C ALA A 527 -5.88 -22.85 25.35
N GLU A 528 -5.03 -22.69 24.32
CA GLU A 528 -4.35 -21.44 23.98
C GLU A 528 -4.36 -21.20 22.46
N ILE A 529 -4.70 -19.98 22.06
CA ILE A 529 -4.52 -19.46 20.70
C ILE A 529 -3.39 -18.44 20.77
N LYS A 530 -2.33 -18.68 20.01
CA LYS A 530 -1.25 -17.72 19.83
C LYS A 530 -1.56 -16.79 18.67
N ILE A 531 -1.28 -15.52 18.84
CA ILE A 531 -1.38 -14.49 17.80
C ILE A 531 0.05 -14.12 17.42
N GLY A 532 0.44 -14.40 16.18
CA GLY A 532 1.82 -14.26 15.73
C GLY A 532 2.80 -15.31 16.27
N GLY A 533 4.10 -15.04 16.11
CA GLY A 533 5.22 -15.90 16.52
C GLY A 533 5.66 -16.96 15.51
N ASN A 534 6.78 -17.65 15.76
CA ASN A 534 7.36 -18.68 14.88
C ASN A 534 7.54 -18.24 13.41
N ASN A 535 8.07 -17.03 13.19
CA ASN A 535 8.23 -16.40 11.87
C ASN A 535 6.91 -16.16 11.11
N MET A 536 5.77 -16.13 11.79
CA MET A 536 4.49 -15.70 11.23
C MET A 536 3.91 -14.61 12.15
N GLU A 537 3.74 -13.38 11.66
CA GLU A 537 3.30 -12.28 12.52
C GLU A 537 1.77 -12.13 12.51
N TYR A 538 1.17 -12.11 11.32
CA TYR A 538 -0.25 -11.79 11.15
C TYR A 538 -1.12 -13.04 11.01
N VAL A 539 -1.05 -13.94 12.00
CA VAL A 539 -1.81 -15.20 11.99
C VAL A 539 -2.27 -15.63 13.39
N TYR A 540 -3.45 -16.26 13.46
CA TYR A 540 -3.90 -17.00 14.62
C TYR A 540 -3.45 -18.45 14.53
N SER A 541 -2.86 -18.98 15.61
CA SER A 541 -2.35 -20.35 15.67
C SER A 541 -2.85 -21.08 16.93
N PRO A 542 -3.72 -22.09 16.80
CA PRO A 542 -4.38 -22.51 15.56
C PRO A 542 -5.43 -21.47 15.11
N GLY A 543 -5.56 -21.30 13.79
CA GLY A 543 -6.54 -20.35 13.23
C GLY A 543 -7.99 -20.83 13.35
N ARG A 544 -8.19 -22.15 13.52
CA ARG A 544 -9.51 -22.76 13.69
C ARG A 544 -9.44 -23.77 14.83
N THR A 545 -10.29 -23.59 15.83
CA THR A 545 -10.33 -24.45 17.01
C THR A 545 -11.73 -24.97 17.28
N LYS A 546 -11.79 -26.14 17.92
CA LYS A 546 -13.01 -26.79 18.39
C LYS A 546 -12.90 -27.08 19.89
N ILE A 547 -13.88 -26.60 20.65
CA ILE A 547 -13.94 -26.67 22.12
C ILE A 547 -15.34 -27.05 22.59
N LYS A 548 -15.49 -27.39 23.88
CA LYS A 548 -16.79 -27.62 24.51
C LYS A 548 -17.32 -26.33 25.14
N ALA A 549 -18.64 -26.19 25.23
CA ALA A 549 -19.27 -25.12 26.00
C ALA A 549 -18.72 -25.08 27.45
N GLY A 550 -18.43 -23.87 27.92
CA GLY A 550 -17.80 -23.60 29.23
C GLY A 550 -16.28 -23.61 29.21
N THR A 551 -15.65 -23.82 28.05
CA THR A 551 -14.18 -23.79 27.94
C THR A 551 -13.67 -22.35 27.93
N THR A 552 -12.64 -22.09 28.74
CA THR A 552 -11.88 -20.84 28.71
C THR A 552 -10.66 -20.99 27.80
N LEU A 553 -10.59 -20.15 26.77
CA LEU A 553 -9.43 -20.03 25.89
C LEU A 553 -8.53 -18.89 26.37
N THR A 554 -7.21 -19.10 26.29
CA THR A 554 -6.22 -18.05 26.46
C THR A 554 -5.75 -17.55 25.09
N PHE A 555 -5.87 -16.27 24.82
CA PHE A 555 -5.27 -15.62 23.65
C PHE A 555 -3.95 -15.01 24.10
N THR A 556 -2.85 -15.35 23.45
CA THR A 556 -1.50 -14.86 23.78
C THR A 556 -0.89 -14.21 22.56
N ASN A 557 -0.48 -12.95 22.67
CA ASN A 557 0.33 -12.34 21.62
C ASN A 557 1.76 -12.87 21.72
N ALA A 558 2.13 -13.72 20.75
CA ALA A 558 3.47 -14.29 20.62
C ALA A 558 4.27 -13.65 19.47
N GLY A 559 3.70 -12.65 18.81
CA GLY A 559 4.32 -11.86 17.74
C GLY A 559 5.10 -10.65 18.26
N ASP A 560 5.58 -9.87 17.30
CA ASP A 560 6.42 -8.69 17.52
C ASP A 560 5.61 -7.39 17.61
N THR A 561 4.36 -7.38 17.13
CA THR A 561 3.48 -6.20 17.08
C THR A 561 2.22 -6.38 17.93
N PRO A 562 1.54 -5.29 18.35
CA PRO A 562 0.26 -5.41 19.07
C PRO A 562 -0.84 -6.06 18.22
N HIS A 563 -1.64 -6.94 18.85
CA HIS A 563 -2.77 -7.61 18.20
C HIS A 563 -4.01 -7.62 19.07
N THR A 564 -5.18 -7.84 18.46
CA THR A 564 -6.42 -8.17 19.18
C THR A 564 -6.95 -9.52 18.72
N ALA A 565 -7.90 -10.08 19.47
CA ALA A 565 -8.90 -11.01 18.97
C ALA A 565 -10.27 -10.43 19.33
N THR A 566 -10.93 -9.88 18.31
CA THR A 566 -12.19 -9.16 18.44
C THR A 566 -13.24 -9.88 17.61
N SER A 567 -14.37 -10.22 18.23
CA SER A 567 -15.49 -10.87 17.53
C SER A 567 -15.91 -10.09 16.29
N PHE A 568 -16.12 -10.83 15.21
CA PHE A 568 -16.57 -10.34 13.92
C PHE A 568 -17.57 -11.34 13.35
N GLU A 569 -18.79 -11.23 13.83
CA GLU A 569 -19.91 -12.08 13.45
C GLU A 569 -20.88 -11.25 12.61
N SER A 570 -21.69 -11.88 11.74
CA SER A 570 -22.54 -11.18 10.77
C SER A 570 -23.31 -10.00 11.39
N GLY A 571 -22.85 -8.77 11.10
CA GLY A 571 -23.46 -7.52 11.56
C GLY A 571 -23.10 -7.06 12.98
N LYS A 572 -22.20 -7.73 13.72
CA LYS A 572 -21.76 -7.32 15.07
C LYS A 572 -20.26 -7.45 15.24
N VAL A 573 -19.62 -6.32 15.53
CA VAL A 573 -18.19 -6.25 15.87
C VAL A 573 -18.06 -5.99 17.37
N GLY A 574 -17.17 -6.72 18.04
CA GLY A 574 -16.83 -6.44 19.45
C GLY A 574 -17.81 -6.94 20.51
N ALA A 575 -18.73 -7.87 20.18
CA ALA A 575 -19.54 -8.60 21.16
C ALA A 575 -18.68 -9.26 22.27
N TRP A 576 -17.48 -9.72 21.91
CA TRP A 576 -16.39 -9.98 22.82
C TRP A 576 -15.07 -9.49 22.19
N ASP A 577 -14.11 -9.15 23.05
CA ASP A 577 -12.84 -8.59 22.63
C ASP A 577 -11.73 -8.85 23.66
N THR A 578 -10.53 -9.16 23.17
CA THR A 578 -9.35 -9.17 24.03
C THR A 578 -8.88 -7.76 24.40
N GLY A 579 -9.19 -6.75 23.58
CA GLY A 579 -8.46 -5.51 23.57
C GLY A 579 -7.06 -5.71 23.00
N ALA A 580 -6.31 -4.62 22.85
CA ALA A 580 -4.91 -4.66 22.42
C ALA A 580 -4.08 -5.50 23.41
N LEU A 581 -3.42 -6.53 22.88
CA LEU A 581 -2.42 -7.33 23.57
C LEU A 581 -1.06 -6.92 23.03
N SER A 582 -0.21 -6.39 23.89
CA SER A 582 1.20 -6.13 23.58
C SER A 582 1.97 -7.47 23.45
N PRO A 583 3.15 -7.49 22.81
CA PRO A 583 3.97 -8.69 22.74
C PRO A 583 4.18 -9.35 24.12
N GLY A 584 3.83 -10.63 24.22
CA GLY A 584 3.90 -11.43 25.46
C GLY A 584 2.68 -11.31 26.39
N GLU A 585 1.73 -10.42 26.12
CA GLU A 585 0.49 -10.32 26.90
C GLU A 585 -0.53 -11.38 26.49
N SER A 586 -1.39 -11.74 27.45
CA SER A 586 -2.46 -12.70 27.23
C SER A 586 -3.77 -12.27 27.88
N LYS A 587 -4.89 -12.72 27.31
CA LYS A 587 -6.21 -12.58 27.92
C LYS A 587 -7.03 -13.85 27.78
N LYS A 588 -7.88 -14.10 28.77
CA LYS A 588 -8.76 -15.27 28.83
C LYS A 588 -10.20 -14.90 28.49
N ILE A 589 -10.86 -15.72 27.68
CA ILE A 589 -12.27 -15.58 27.32
C ILE A 589 -12.95 -16.94 27.45
N THR A 590 -14.11 -16.97 28.09
CA THR A 590 -14.93 -18.18 28.25
C THR A 590 -16.06 -18.20 27.24
N PHE A 591 -16.26 -19.35 26.59
CA PHE A 591 -17.31 -19.56 25.60
C PHE A 591 -18.34 -20.56 26.13
N ASP A 592 -19.47 -20.06 26.64
CA ASP A 592 -20.48 -20.87 27.36
C ASP A 592 -21.60 -21.43 26.47
N LYS A 593 -21.73 -20.96 25.23
CA LYS A 593 -22.83 -21.35 24.34
C LYS A 593 -22.30 -22.11 23.12
N PRO A 594 -22.96 -23.20 22.70
CA PRO A 594 -22.63 -23.84 21.43
C PRO A 594 -22.82 -22.90 20.25
N GLY A 595 -21.95 -22.99 19.24
CA GLY A 595 -21.98 -22.11 18.07
C GLY A 595 -20.65 -22.00 17.33
N SER A 596 -20.64 -21.22 16.26
CA SER A 596 -19.42 -20.82 15.57
C SER A 596 -19.15 -19.34 15.83
N TYR A 597 -18.01 -19.07 16.44
CA TYR A 597 -17.54 -17.73 16.79
C TYR A 597 -16.42 -17.36 15.85
N PHE A 598 -16.59 -16.24 15.16
CA PHE A 598 -15.59 -15.70 14.25
C PHE A 598 -15.00 -14.41 14.81
N TYR A 599 -13.72 -14.18 14.54
CA TYR A 599 -13.00 -13.03 15.07
C TYR A 599 -11.87 -12.58 14.14
N ILE A 600 -11.53 -11.31 14.27
CA ILE A 600 -10.46 -10.64 13.52
C ILE A 600 -9.50 -9.92 14.47
N CYS A 601 -8.35 -9.52 13.93
CA CYS A 601 -7.47 -8.56 14.59
C CYS A 601 -7.87 -7.18 14.07
N THR A 602 -8.32 -6.26 14.92
CA THR A 602 -8.82 -4.95 14.44
C THR A 602 -7.74 -4.08 13.79
N PRO A 603 -6.47 -4.06 14.27
CA PRO A 603 -5.37 -3.43 13.53
C PRO A 603 -5.02 -4.13 12.19
N HIS A 604 -5.29 -5.43 12.08
CA HIS A 604 -4.89 -6.26 10.96
C HIS A 604 -6.10 -7.05 10.44
N PRO A 605 -7.10 -6.37 9.85
CA PRO A 605 -8.44 -6.94 9.63
C PRO A 605 -8.52 -7.95 8.47
N TRP A 606 -7.36 -8.35 7.93
CA TRP A 606 -7.20 -9.52 7.07
C TRP A 606 -6.91 -10.81 7.85
N MET A 607 -6.68 -10.73 9.17
CA MET A 607 -6.51 -11.88 10.05
C MET A 607 -7.88 -12.44 10.47
N TYR A 608 -8.12 -13.73 10.24
CA TYR A 608 -9.37 -14.39 10.59
C TYR A 608 -9.15 -15.62 11.47
N GLY A 609 -9.96 -15.74 12.51
CA GLY A 609 -10.01 -16.92 13.37
C GLY A 609 -11.42 -17.50 13.53
N GLN A 610 -11.49 -18.79 13.85
CA GLN A 610 -12.74 -19.50 14.16
C GLN A 610 -12.63 -20.30 15.45
N ILE A 611 -13.65 -20.22 16.29
CA ILE A 611 -13.88 -21.12 17.42
C ILE A 611 -15.23 -21.81 17.19
N VAL A 612 -15.23 -23.14 17.15
CA VAL A 612 -16.43 -23.97 17.12
C VAL A 612 -16.66 -24.51 18.53
N VAL A 613 -17.81 -24.19 19.12
CA VAL A 613 -18.19 -24.62 20.47
C VAL A 613 -19.29 -25.68 20.36
N GLU A 614 -19.05 -26.86 20.91
CA GLU A 614 -20.03 -27.96 21.02
C GLU A 614 -20.78 -28.01 22.35
#